data_AF-A0A7V4P9J2-F1
#
_entry.id   AF-A0A7V4P9J2-F1
#
_cell.length_a   1.000
_cell.length_b   1.000
_cell.length_c   1.000
_cell.angle_alpha   90.00
_cell.angle_beta   90.00
_cell.angle_gamma   90.00
#
_symmetry.space_group_name_H-M   'P 1'
#
loop_
_entity.id
_entity.type
_entity.pdbx_description
1 polymer ?
#
loop_
_entity_poly.entity_id
_entity_poly.type
_entity_poly.pdbx_seq_one_letter_code
_entity_poly.pdbx_strand_id
1 'polypeptide(L)'
;MERFRLRVKQQARKGQIWELHMFPAVSGRATKESDAKIMGSSATPETIQWLRELSEPFLEQAEEPGPIKASEFRPGTPPRWLRHADGMRLALGFASARYLTKPAQRKMFRDGLLELPAEVVLYWFTLCFYGYRQLAGKAALRTLLTYEQPAEKPKPEPKPKPVKAKKKAAGGPTLFEMNGTADADEPKPKAKPRAKKTTTTSR
;
A
#
# COMPACT_ATOMS: atom_id res chain seq x y z
N MET A 1 -7.81 4.04 -28.39
CA MET A 1 -7.25 3.83 -27.03
C MET A 1 -8.22 4.40 -26.00
N GLU A 2 -8.32 3.76 -24.84
CA GLU A 2 -9.20 4.22 -23.76
C GLU A 2 -8.85 5.64 -23.34
N ARG A 3 -9.86 6.47 -23.06
CA ARG A 3 -9.66 7.86 -22.62
C ARG A 3 -10.05 8.03 -21.17
N PHE A 4 -9.31 8.86 -20.45
CA PHE A 4 -9.54 9.12 -19.04
C PHE A 4 -10.02 10.55 -18.83
N ARG A 5 -11.02 10.71 -17.96
CA ARG A 5 -11.56 12.01 -17.64
C ARG A 5 -11.75 12.17 -16.15
N LEU A 6 -11.11 13.19 -15.59
CA LEU A 6 -11.24 13.55 -14.19
C LEU A 6 -12.38 14.57 -14.04
N ARG A 7 -13.20 14.38 -13.01
CA ARG A 7 -14.31 15.27 -12.69
C ARG A 7 -14.40 15.50 -11.19
N VAL A 8 -14.83 16.70 -10.82
CA VAL A 8 -15.25 17.04 -9.47
C VAL A 8 -16.75 17.34 -9.46
N LYS A 9 -17.49 16.73 -8.53
CA LYS A 9 -18.92 16.97 -8.31
C LYS A 9 -19.15 17.47 -6.88
N GLN A 10 -20.22 18.23 -6.68
CA GLN A 10 -20.76 18.54 -5.36
C GLN A 10 -21.95 17.61 -5.08
N GLN A 11 -21.97 16.96 -3.92
CA GLN A 11 -23.10 16.16 -3.45
C GLN A 11 -23.55 16.64 -2.07
N ALA A 12 -24.86 16.90 -1.92
CA ALA A 12 -25.43 17.53 -0.72
C ALA A 12 -25.02 16.87 0.61
N ARG A 13 -24.91 15.53 0.66
CA ARG A 13 -24.56 14.79 1.88
C ARG A 13 -23.07 14.46 2.05
N LYS A 14 -22.30 14.44 0.95
CA LYS A 14 -20.90 13.98 0.96
C LYS A 14 -19.89 15.09 0.65
N GLY A 15 -20.37 16.30 0.35
CA GLY A 15 -19.53 17.41 -0.05
C GLY A 15 -18.94 17.20 -1.44
N GLN A 16 -17.66 17.54 -1.59
CA GLN A 16 -16.91 17.42 -2.84
C GLN A 16 -16.56 15.96 -3.12
N ILE A 17 -16.78 15.51 -4.36
CA ILE A 17 -16.45 14.17 -4.82
C ILE A 17 -15.55 14.26 -6.04
N TRP A 18 -14.40 13.59 -5.97
CA TRP A 18 -13.48 13.41 -7.09
C TRP A 18 -13.73 12.07 -7.74
N GLU A 19 -13.93 12.06 -9.05
CA GLU A 19 -14.22 10.85 -9.81
C GLU A 19 -13.38 10.79 -11.08
N LEU A 20 -12.68 9.66 -11.25
CA LEU A 20 -11.99 9.33 -12.48
C LEU A 20 -12.83 8.35 -13.30
N HIS A 21 -13.13 8.76 -14.52
CA HIS A 21 -13.88 7.96 -15.48
C HIS A 21 -12.95 7.47 -16.59
N MET A 22 -13.14 6.23 -17.01
CA MET A 22 -12.50 5.62 -18.17
C MET A 22 -13.56 5.36 -19.23
N PHE A 23 -13.28 5.80 -20.44
CA PHE A 23 -14.15 5.65 -21.60
C PHE A 23 -13.53 4.67 -22.58
N PRO A 24 -14.27 3.63 -23.00
CA PRO A 24 -13.78 2.69 -23.98
C PRO A 24 -13.58 3.37 -25.33
N ALA A 25 -12.60 2.91 -26.09
CA ALA A 25 -12.43 3.35 -27.47
C ALA A 25 -13.43 2.60 -28.35
N VAL A 26 -14.55 3.26 -28.70
CA VAL A 26 -15.52 2.71 -29.65
C VAL A 26 -15.35 3.43 -30.99
N SER A 27 -15.05 2.67 -32.05
CA SER A 27 -14.92 3.23 -33.40
C SER A 27 -16.28 3.70 -33.94
N GLY A 28 -16.27 4.82 -34.68
CA GLY A 28 -17.43 5.29 -35.43
C GLY A 28 -18.56 5.92 -34.63
N ARG A 29 -18.41 6.16 -33.32
CA ARG A 29 -19.40 6.90 -32.51
C ARG A 29 -18.77 7.84 -31.51
N ALA A 30 -19.45 8.94 -31.21
CA ALA A 30 -19.06 9.85 -30.14
C ALA A 30 -19.16 9.16 -28.77
N THR A 31 -18.22 9.48 -27.89
CA THR A 31 -18.15 8.96 -26.53
C THR A 31 -19.37 9.43 -25.72
N LYS A 32 -20.16 8.49 -25.19
CA LYS A 32 -21.32 8.80 -24.32
C LYS A 32 -20.95 8.67 -22.84
N GLU A 33 -21.57 9.47 -22.00
CA GLU A 33 -21.42 9.39 -20.53
C GLU A 33 -21.79 8.01 -19.97
N SER A 34 -22.79 7.35 -20.57
CA SER A 34 -23.23 6.00 -20.19
C SER A 34 -22.17 4.94 -20.39
N ASP A 35 -21.19 5.18 -21.26
CA ASP A 35 -20.13 4.23 -21.57
C ASP A 35 -18.98 4.33 -20.55
N ALA A 36 -19.03 5.31 -19.64
CA ALA A 36 -17.98 5.59 -18.68
C ALA A 36 -17.95 4.53 -17.57
N LYS A 37 -16.78 3.90 -17.39
CA LYS A 37 -16.49 3.10 -16.20
C LYS A 37 -15.84 3.99 -15.14
N ILE A 38 -16.39 4.00 -13.92
CA ILE A 38 -15.76 4.69 -12.79
C ILE A 38 -14.55 3.87 -12.33
N MET A 39 -13.36 4.43 -12.49
CA MET A 39 -12.10 3.80 -12.06
C MET A 39 -11.78 4.09 -10.60
N GLY A 40 -12.25 5.24 -10.10
CA GLY A 40 -12.03 5.69 -8.74
C GLY A 40 -12.98 6.81 -8.36
N SER A 41 -13.41 6.80 -7.10
CA SER A 41 -14.20 7.88 -6.51
C SER A 41 -13.76 8.10 -5.07
N SER A 42 -13.63 9.35 -4.66
CA SER A 42 -13.31 9.73 -3.29
C SER A 42 -14.09 10.97 -2.86
N ALA A 43 -14.64 10.92 -1.66
CA ALA A 43 -15.32 12.04 -0.99
C ALA A 43 -14.60 12.47 0.31
N THR A 44 -13.54 11.76 0.70
CA THR A 44 -12.82 12.04 1.96
C THR A 44 -11.90 13.25 1.76
N PRO A 45 -12.00 14.31 2.58
CA PRO A 45 -11.21 15.54 2.38
C PRO A 45 -9.70 15.32 2.32
N GLU A 46 -9.16 14.51 3.24
CA GLU A 46 -7.73 14.20 3.26
C GLU A 46 -7.27 13.47 1.99
N THR A 47 -8.07 12.52 1.52
CA THR A 47 -7.78 11.78 0.30
C THR A 47 -7.90 12.69 -0.93
N ILE A 48 -8.88 13.59 -0.94
CA ILE A 48 -9.05 14.59 -1.99
C ILE A 48 -7.84 15.52 -2.04
N GLN A 49 -7.34 15.99 -0.90
CA GLN A 49 -6.15 16.84 -0.85
C GLN A 49 -4.93 16.12 -1.44
N TRP A 50 -4.72 14.87 -1.05
CA TRP A 50 -3.63 14.07 -1.62
C TRP A 50 -3.82 13.78 -3.11
N LEU A 51 -5.03 13.46 -3.56
CA LEU A 51 -5.33 13.25 -4.97
C LEU A 51 -5.12 14.52 -5.78
N ARG A 52 -5.42 15.69 -5.21
CA ARG A 52 -5.16 17.00 -5.82
C ARG A 52 -3.67 17.17 -6.07
N GLU A 53 -2.83 16.95 -5.05
CA GLU A 53 -1.37 16.99 -5.17
C GLU A 53 -0.81 15.98 -6.18
N LEU A 54 -1.35 14.75 -6.19
CA LEU A 54 -0.98 13.73 -7.17
C LEU A 54 -1.39 14.13 -8.59
N SER A 55 -2.54 14.78 -8.75
CA SER A 55 -3.11 15.14 -10.05
C SER A 55 -2.54 16.43 -10.66
N GLU A 56 -1.88 17.28 -9.88
CA GLU A 56 -1.31 18.55 -10.34
C GLU A 56 -0.52 18.44 -11.66
N PRO A 57 0.53 17.61 -11.78
CA PRO A 57 1.30 17.51 -13.02
C PRO A 57 0.47 17.01 -14.21
N PHE A 58 -0.58 16.24 -13.94
CA PHE A 58 -1.44 15.67 -14.98
C PHE A 58 -2.49 16.69 -15.46
N LEU A 59 -2.97 17.55 -14.55
CA LEU A 59 -3.94 18.60 -14.86
C LEU A 59 -3.28 19.77 -15.61
N GLU A 60 -2.01 20.05 -15.34
CA GLU A 60 -1.21 21.01 -16.11
C GLU A 60 -0.94 20.54 -17.55
N GLN A 61 -1.05 19.24 -17.81
CA GLN A 61 -0.86 18.62 -19.13
C GLN A 61 -2.16 18.13 -19.76
N ALA A 62 -3.31 18.47 -19.17
CA ALA A 62 -4.61 18.03 -19.64
C ALA A 62 -4.90 18.54 -21.05
N GLU A 63 -5.55 17.70 -21.85
CA GLU A 63 -5.82 17.97 -23.28
C GLU A 63 -6.97 18.98 -23.43
N GLU A 64 -8.17 18.59 -23.00
CA GLU A 64 -9.40 19.35 -23.20
C GLU A 64 -10.18 19.45 -21.88
N PRO A 65 -10.77 20.62 -21.57
CA PRO A 65 -10.69 21.92 -22.28
C PRO A 65 -9.37 22.69 -22.08
N GLY A 66 -8.31 22.01 -21.63
CA GLY A 66 -6.96 22.55 -21.50
C GLY A 66 -6.40 22.48 -20.08
N PRO A 67 -5.14 22.90 -19.88
CA PRO A 67 -4.46 22.89 -18.60
C PRO A 67 -5.23 23.63 -17.50
N ILE A 68 -5.11 23.15 -16.26
CA ILE A 68 -5.62 23.83 -15.07
C ILE A 68 -4.76 23.48 -13.86
N LYS A 69 -4.57 24.44 -12.96
CA LYS A 69 -3.95 24.15 -11.65
C LYS A 69 -4.87 23.28 -10.83
N ALA A 70 -4.33 22.30 -10.10
CA ALA A 70 -5.19 21.43 -9.31
C ALA A 70 -5.92 22.21 -8.22
N SER A 71 -5.37 23.32 -7.69
CA SER A 71 -6.03 24.23 -6.71
C SER A 71 -7.31 24.90 -7.23
N GLU A 72 -7.39 25.12 -8.54
CA GLU A 72 -8.53 25.74 -9.25
C GLU A 72 -9.55 24.70 -9.69
N PHE A 73 -9.14 23.43 -9.82
CA PHE A 73 -10.02 22.33 -10.16
C PHE A 73 -10.98 21.99 -9.00
N ARG A 74 -12.25 22.39 -9.15
CA ARG A 74 -13.27 22.45 -8.07
C ARG A 74 -14.65 22.05 -8.60
N PRO A 75 -15.65 21.81 -7.73
CA PRO A 75 -17.01 21.56 -8.22
C PRO A 75 -17.47 22.69 -9.14
N GLY A 76 -18.01 22.34 -10.30
CA GLY A 76 -18.43 23.30 -11.33
C GLY A 76 -17.40 23.57 -12.41
N THR A 77 -16.12 23.25 -12.21
CA THR A 77 -15.14 23.29 -13.31
C THR A 77 -15.43 22.18 -14.32
N PRO A 78 -15.28 22.44 -15.64
CA PRO A 78 -15.48 21.40 -16.63
C PRO A 78 -14.56 20.19 -16.36
N PRO A 79 -15.00 18.95 -16.63
CA PRO A 79 -14.13 17.78 -16.54
C PRO A 79 -12.89 17.93 -17.42
N ARG A 80 -11.78 17.30 -17.03
CA ARG A 80 -10.50 17.37 -17.74
C ARG A 80 -10.15 16.02 -18.35
N TRP A 81 -9.91 16.00 -19.66
CA TRP A 81 -9.36 14.84 -20.35
C TRP A 81 -7.86 14.74 -20.07
N LEU A 82 -7.45 13.58 -19.57
CA LEU A 82 -6.07 13.30 -19.23
C LEU A 82 -5.42 12.53 -20.37
N ARG A 83 -4.11 12.73 -20.53
CA ARG A 83 -3.27 11.86 -21.36
C ARG A 83 -3.41 10.42 -20.86
N HIS A 84 -3.28 9.47 -21.77
CA HIS A 84 -3.56 8.06 -21.48
C HIS A 84 -2.76 7.52 -20.28
N ALA A 85 -1.44 7.77 -20.25
CA ALA A 85 -0.58 7.32 -19.16
C ALA A 85 -0.92 7.99 -17.81
N ASP A 86 -1.27 9.27 -17.83
CA ASP A 86 -1.61 10.03 -16.62
C ASP A 86 -2.94 9.59 -16.03
N GLY A 87 -3.91 9.27 -16.90
CA GLY A 87 -5.16 8.63 -16.50
C GLY A 87 -4.95 7.29 -15.82
N MET A 88 -4.04 6.45 -16.34
CA MET A 88 -3.68 5.17 -15.70
C MET A 88 -2.98 5.37 -14.35
N ARG A 89 -2.03 6.30 -14.25
CA ARG A 89 -1.38 6.66 -12.98
C ARG A 89 -2.42 7.11 -11.95
N LEU A 90 -3.32 8.01 -12.34
CA LEU A 90 -4.33 8.50 -11.44
C LEU A 90 -5.28 7.38 -10.99
N ALA A 91 -5.64 6.44 -11.87
CA ALA A 91 -6.45 5.27 -11.51
C ALA A 91 -5.75 4.40 -10.45
N LEU A 92 -4.45 4.14 -10.60
CA LEU A 92 -3.65 3.43 -9.58
C LEU A 92 -3.60 4.19 -8.24
N GLY A 93 -3.50 5.52 -8.30
CA GLY A 93 -3.61 6.42 -7.16
C GLY A 93 -4.95 6.25 -6.43
N PHE A 94 -6.07 6.36 -7.15
CA PHE A 94 -7.42 6.16 -6.60
C PHE A 94 -7.59 4.77 -5.96
N ALA A 95 -7.10 3.72 -6.61
CA ALA A 95 -7.21 2.36 -6.09
C ALA A 95 -6.45 2.14 -4.77
N SER A 96 -5.35 2.88 -4.58
CA SER A 96 -4.49 2.79 -3.40
C SER A 96 -4.88 3.76 -2.29
N ALA A 97 -5.56 4.86 -2.65
CA ALA A 97 -5.90 5.98 -1.79
C ALA A 97 -6.47 5.59 -0.42
N ARG A 98 -7.44 4.66 -0.42
CA ARG A 98 -8.12 4.21 0.81
C ARG A 98 -7.20 3.47 1.79
N TYR A 99 -6.06 2.99 1.32
CA TYR A 99 -5.12 2.19 2.10
C TYR A 99 -3.90 2.97 2.56
N LEU A 100 -3.67 4.16 2.01
CA LEU A 100 -2.55 5.02 2.36
C LEU A 100 -2.99 5.97 3.47
N THR A 101 -2.86 5.51 4.71
CA THR A 101 -3.30 6.27 5.90
C THR A 101 -2.26 7.27 6.39
N LYS A 102 -0.97 6.98 6.18
CA LYS A 102 0.12 7.84 6.66
C LYS A 102 0.54 8.86 5.60
N PRO A 103 0.80 10.13 5.97
CA PRO A 103 1.31 11.15 5.04
C PRO A 103 2.62 10.74 4.35
N ALA A 104 3.55 10.10 5.08
CA ALA A 104 4.80 9.61 4.52
C ALA A 104 4.58 8.57 3.40
N GLN A 105 3.69 7.61 3.61
CA GLN A 105 3.34 6.60 2.59
C GLN A 105 2.68 7.25 1.37
N ARG A 106 1.82 8.24 1.57
CA ARG A 106 1.20 9.01 0.49
C ARG A 106 2.22 9.76 -0.36
N LYS A 107 3.23 10.34 0.28
CA LYS A 107 4.35 11.00 -0.40
C LYS A 107 5.18 10.01 -1.20
N MET A 108 5.64 8.92 -0.58
CA MET A 108 6.42 7.88 -1.26
C MET A 108 5.68 7.26 -2.44
N PHE A 109 4.40 6.92 -2.24
CA PHE A 109 3.58 6.37 -3.31
C PHE A 109 3.44 7.33 -4.47
N ARG A 110 3.18 8.62 -4.19
CA ARG A 110 3.07 9.66 -5.21
C ARG A 110 4.38 9.80 -5.99
N ASP A 111 5.48 9.99 -5.29
CA ASP A 111 6.78 10.23 -5.90
C ASP A 111 7.21 9.02 -6.74
N GLY A 112 7.06 7.81 -6.21
CA GLY A 112 7.32 6.58 -6.94
C GLY A 112 6.42 6.41 -8.17
N LEU A 113 5.12 6.71 -8.07
CA LEU A 113 4.19 6.60 -9.20
C LEU A 113 4.50 7.58 -10.35
N LEU A 114 5.01 8.78 -10.02
CA LEU A 114 5.42 9.78 -11.00
C LEU A 114 6.72 9.39 -11.72
N GLU A 115 7.62 8.70 -11.03
CA GLU A 115 8.90 8.25 -11.59
C GLU A 115 8.75 7.02 -12.52
N LEU A 116 7.69 6.22 -12.35
CA LEU A 116 7.47 5.03 -13.18
C LEU A 116 7.33 5.37 -14.69
N PRO A 117 8.05 4.68 -15.57
CA PRO A 117 7.85 4.76 -17.03
C PRO A 117 6.43 4.35 -17.44
N ALA A 118 5.96 4.85 -18.60
CA ALA A 118 4.60 4.63 -19.06
C ALA A 118 4.26 3.14 -19.28
N GLU A 119 5.24 2.35 -19.71
CA GLU A 119 5.13 0.90 -19.93
C GLU A 119 4.94 0.16 -18.60
N VAL A 120 5.67 0.57 -17.56
CA VAL A 120 5.54 0.00 -16.21
C VAL A 120 4.18 0.37 -15.60
N VAL A 121 3.72 1.60 -15.84
CA VAL A 121 2.36 2.02 -15.45
C VAL A 121 1.30 1.18 -16.15
N LEU A 122 1.44 0.93 -17.46
CA LEU A 122 0.52 0.08 -18.21
C LEU A 122 0.48 -1.35 -17.65
N TYR A 123 1.63 -1.93 -17.32
CA TYR A 123 1.71 -3.25 -16.69
C TYR A 123 0.97 -3.27 -15.33
N TRP A 124 1.22 -2.30 -14.46
CA TRP A 124 0.53 -2.24 -13.16
C TRP A 124 -0.96 -1.96 -13.30
N PHE A 125 -1.35 -1.09 -14.23
CA PHE A 125 -2.74 -0.80 -14.54
C PHE A 125 -3.48 -2.05 -15.02
N THR A 126 -2.88 -2.79 -15.96
CA THR A 126 -3.43 -4.06 -16.44
C THR A 126 -3.57 -5.06 -15.28
N LEU A 127 -2.55 -5.25 -14.45
CA LEU A 127 -2.61 -6.16 -13.31
C LEU A 127 -3.66 -5.75 -12.24
N CYS A 128 -3.85 -4.45 -12.03
CA CYS A 128 -4.76 -3.93 -10.99
C CYS A 128 -6.23 -3.86 -11.43
N PHE A 129 -6.51 -3.74 -12.73
CA PHE A 129 -7.86 -3.50 -13.24
C PHE A 129 -8.35 -4.55 -14.24
N TYR A 130 -7.45 -5.39 -14.75
CA TYR A 130 -7.75 -6.47 -15.69
C TYR A 130 -7.27 -7.82 -15.11
N GLY A 131 -8.03 -8.88 -15.36
CA GLY A 131 -7.70 -10.23 -14.89
C GLY A 131 -8.19 -10.57 -13.46
N TYR A 132 -7.79 -11.76 -12.98
CA TYR A 132 -8.34 -12.39 -11.77
C TYR A 132 -7.66 -11.97 -10.44
N ARG A 133 -6.43 -11.45 -10.48
CA ARG A 133 -5.61 -11.16 -9.28
C ARG A 133 -5.51 -9.67 -8.94
N GLN A 134 -6.55 -8.90 -9.23
CA GLN A 134 -6.58 -7.44 -9.06
C GLN A 134 -6.24 -6.97 -7.65
N LEU A 135 -6.77 -7.65 -6.62
CA LEU A 135 -6.52 -7.28 -5.23
C LEU A 135 -5.05 -7.52 -4.83
N ALA A 136 -4.46 -8.62 -5.29
CA ALA A 136 -3.05 -8.91 -5.06
C ALA A 136 -2.15 -7.91 -5.80
N GLY A 137 -2.50 -7.55 -7.04
CA GLY A 137 -1.81 -6.51 -7.80
C GLY A 137 -1.80 -5.15 -7.07
N LYS A 138 -2.97 -4.69 -6.61
CA LYS A 138 -3.09 -3.45 -5.83
C LYS A 138 -2.29 -3.49 -4.54
N ALA A 139 -2.31 -4.61 -3.82
CA ALA A 139 -1.54 -4.78 -2.60
C ALA A 139 -0.03 -4.77 -2.87
N ALA A 140 0.43 -5.47 -3.90
CA ALA A 140 1.83 -5.53 -4.30
C ALA A 140 2.37 -4.16 -4.72
N LEU A 141 1.63 -3.42 -5.57
CA LEU A 141 2.01 -2.08 -6.00
C LEU A 141 2.17 -1.14 -4.80
N ARG A 142 1.19 -1.13 -3.90
CA ARG A 142 1.24 -0.33 -2.68
C ARG A 142 2.48 -0.69 -1.87
N THR A 143 2.72 -1.97 -1.62
CA THR A 143 3.89 -2.41 -0.84
C THR A 143 5.17 -1.94 -1.52
N LEU A 144 5.33 -2.14 -2.83
CA LEU A 144 6.52 -1.76 -3.57
C LEU A 144 6.80 -0.26 -3.50
N LEU A 145 5.78 0.58 -3.70
CA LEU A 145 5.93 2.04 -3.71
C LEU A 145 5.94 2.69 -2.33
N THR A 146 5.70 1.93 -1.27
CA THR A 146 5.74 2.43 0.12
C THR A 146 6.71 1.66 1.01
N TYR A 147 7.54 0.79 0.42
CA TYR A 147 8.51 0.01 1.16
C TYR A 147 9.69 0.89 1.54
N GLU A 148 9.76 1.23 2.82
CA GLU A 148 10.99 1.73 3.43
C GLU A 148 11.81 0.52 3.86
N GLN A 149 12.98 0.32 3.24
CA GLN A 149 13.94 -0.65 3.75
C GLN A 149 14.37 -0.17 5.13
N PRO A 150 14.12 -0.92 6.22
CA PRO A 150 14.58 -0.52 7.53
C PRO A 150 16.10 -0.43 7.48
N ALA A 151 16.65 0.73 7.84
CA ALA A 151 18.10 0.90 7.96
C ALA A 151 18.66 -0.26 8.78
N GLU A 152 19.66 -0.95 8.23
CA GLU A 152 20.35 -2.01 8.96
C GLU A 152 20.76 -1.43 10.31
N LYS A 153 20.16 -1.95 11.38
CA LYS A 153 20.58 -1.56 12.73
C LYS A 153 22.08 -1.88 12.80
N PRO A 154 22.94 -0.90 13.15
CA PRO A 154 24.35 -1.19 13.30
C PRO A 154 24.49 -2.36 14.26
N LYS A 155 25.19 -3.40 13.80
CA LYS A 155 25.50 -4.60 14.56
C LYS A 155 26.00 -4.12 15.93
N PRO A 156 25.37 -4.53 17.06
CA PRO A 156 25.81 -4.06 18.36
C PRO A 156 27.27 -4.50 18.52
N GLU A 157 28.17 -3.53 18.59
CA GLU A 157 29.57 -3.79 18.93
C GLU A 157 29.58 -4.61 20.23
N PRO A 158 30.34 -5.71 20.28
CA PRO A 158 30.39 -6.54 21.47
C PRO A 158 30.89 -5.69 22.63
N LYS A 159 30.01 -5.45 23.61
CA LYS A 159 30.37 -4.78 24.86
C LYS A 159 31.63 -5.45 25.42
N PRO A 160 32.70 -4.71 25.73
CA PRO A 160 33.86 -5.30 26.37
C PRO A 160 33.42 -5.93 27.69
N LYS A 161 33.69 -7.23 27.84
CA LYS A 161 33.40 -7.97 29.07
C LYS A 161 34.08 -7.24 30.24
N PRO A 162 33.38 -6.96 31.35
CA PRO A 162 34.03 -6.43 32.53
C PRO A 162 35.01 -7.49 33.05
N VAL A 163 36.30 -7.19 32.97
CA VAL A 163 37.36 -7.99 33.59
C VAL A 163 37.14 -7.92 35.10
N LYS A 164 36.59 -9.00 35.68
CA LYS A 164 36.53 -9.15 37.13
C LYS A 164 37.96 -9.30 37.65
N ALA A 165 38.52 -8.22 38.19
CA ALA A 165 39.71 -8.28 39.01
C ALA A 165 39.38 -9.00 40.33
N LYS A 166 39.68 -10.31 40.38
CA LYS A 166 39.68 -11.08 41.63
C LYS A 166 40.90 -10.66 42.46
N LYS A 167 40.64 -10.31 43.73
CA LYS A 167 41.65 -10.11 44.77
C LYS A 167 42.49 -11.38 44.99
N LYS A 168 43.75 -11.13 45.39
CA LYS A 168 44.85 -12.01 45.80
C LYS A 168 44.46 -13.29 46.59
N ALA A 169 45.18 -14.38 46.36
CA ALA A 169 46.25 -14.91 47.24
C ALA A 169 46.35 -16.45 47.24
N ALA A 170 47.60 -16.93 47.22
CA ALA A 170 48.14 -18.14 47.87
C ALA A 170 47.76 -19.55 47.38
N GLY A 171 48.78 -20.26 46.87
CA GLY A 171 49.26 -21.48 47.52
C GLY A 171 48.75 -22.85 47.04
N GLY A 172 49.53 -23.51 46.17
CA GLY A 172 49.88 -24.94 46.28
C GLY A 172 48.85 -26.02 45.89
N PRO A 173 49.28 -27.28 45.60
CA PRO A 173 48.79 -28.01 44.43
C PRO A 173 48.14 -29.39 44.69
N THR A 174 47.49 -29.90 43.62
CA THR A 174 47.16 -31.31 43.24
C THR A 174 46.40 -32.22 44.21
N LEU A 175 45.32 -32.87 43.75
CA LEU A 175 45.18 -34.35 43.74
C LEU A 175 43.92 -34.81 42.98
N PHE A 176 43.99 -36.02 42.44
CA PHE A 176 43.01 -36.81 41.69
C PHE A 176 41.57 -36.85 42.25
N GLU A 177 40.59 -37.05 41.34
CA GLU A 177 39.52 -38.10 41.38
C GLU A 177 38.45 -37.75 40.31
N MET A 178 38.21 -38.49 39.23
CA MET A 178 37.83 -39.91 39.02
C MET A 178 36.30 -40.14 38.99
N ASN A 179 35.82 -40.42 37.76
CA ASN A 179 34.76 -41.35 37.32
C ASN A 179 33.33 -41.36 37.91
N GLY A 180 32.38 -41.68 37.02
CA GLY A 180 31.13 -42.41 37.34
C GLY A 180 29.90 -41.86 36.61
N THR A 181 29.64 -42.14 35.32
CA THR A 181 28.74 -43.19 34.76
C THR A 181 27.37 -43.43 35.44
N ALA A 182 26.36 -43.54 34.54
CA ALA A 182 25.15 -44.38 34.62
C ALA A 182 24.02 -43.88 35.54
N ASP A 183 22.72 -44.05 35.28
CA ASP A 183 21.88 -44.43 34.13
C ASP A 183 20.41 -44.24 34.60
N ALA A 184 19.45 -44.40 33.69
CA ALA A 184 18.04 -44.76 33.92
C ALA A 184 17.10 -43.79 34.69
N ASP A 185 16.02 -43.32 34.05
CA ASP A 185 14.73 -44.04 33.97
C ASP A 185 13.62 -43.12 33.37
N GLU A 186 13.00 -43.55 32.27
CA GLU A 186 11.62 -43.19 31.87
C GLU A 186 10.66 -44.26 32.48
N PRO A 187 9.29 -44.27 32.35
CA PRO A 187 8.36 -43.42 31.58
C PRO A 187 6.97 -43.07 32.23
N LYS A 188 6.32 -42.02 31.68
CA LYS A 188 4.87 -41.85 31.34
C LYS A 188 3.76 -42.00 32.44
N PRO A 189 2.45 -41.85 32.11
CA PRO A 189 1.72 -40.65 31.63
C PRO A 189 0.42 -40.41 32.44
N LYS A 190 -0.27 -39.26 32.32
CA LYS A 190 -1.70 -39.18 32.67
C LYS A 190 -2.54 -38.40 31.66
N ALA A 191 -3.69 -39.00 31.38
CA ALA A 191 -4.64 -38.70 30.31
C ALA A 191 -5.67 -37.60 30.68
N LYS A 192 -6.33 -37.10 29.62
CA LYS A 192 -7.48 -36.18 29.62
C LYS A 192 -8.72 -36.78 30.30
N PRO A 193 -9.75 -35.95 30.53
CA PRO A 193 -11.01 -36.20 29.82
C PRO A 193 -11.70 -34.96 29.23
N ARG A 194 -12.73 -35.24 28.42
CA ARG A 194 -13.45 -34.43 27.43
C ARG A 194 -14.95 -34.43 27.76
N ALA A 195 -15.67 -33.33 27.54
CA ALA A 195 -17.13 -33.30 27.22
C ALA A 195 -17.57 -31.83 26.93
N LYS A 196 -18.04 -31.46 25.72
CA LYS A 196 -19.45 -31.46 25.18
C LYS A 196 -20.24 -30.22 25.66
N LYS A 197 -21.08 -29.48 24.91
CA LYS A 197 -21.88 -29.57 23.65
C LYS A 197 -22.30 -28.12 23.25
N THR A 198 -22.32 -27.69 21.97
CA THR A 198 -23.51 -27.46 21.07
C THR A 198 -24.65 -26.60 21.69
N THR A 199 -25.23 -25.55 21.08
CA THR A 199 -25.96 -25.50 19.79
C THR A 199 -26.38 -24.05 19.40
N THR A 200 -26.57 -23.86 18.10
CA THR A 200 -27.25 -22.86 17.25
C THR A 200 -28.57 -22.24 17.75
N THR A 201 -28.84 -20.97 17.42
CA THR A 201 -30.15 -20.50 16.89
C THR A 201 -30.01 -19.22 16.06
N SER A 202 -30.71 -19.17 14.91
CA SER A 202 -30.92 -17.97 14.09
C SER A 202 -32.20 -17.24 14.48
N ARG A 203 -32.22 -15.92 14.27
CA ARG A 203 -33.29 -15.23 13.54
C ARG A 203 -32.84 -13.83 13.14
#